data_AF-A0A523IB41-F1
#
_entry.id   AF-A0A523IB41-F1
#
_cell.length_a   1.000
_cell.length_b   1.000
_cell.length_c   1.000
_cell.angle_alpha   90.00
_cell.angle_beta   90.00
_cell.angle_gamma   90.00
#
_symmetry.space_group_name_H-M   'P 1'
#
loop_
_entity.id
_entity.type
_entity.pdbx_description
1 polymer ?
#
loop_
_entity_poly.entity_id
_entity_poly.type
_entity_poly.pdbx_seq_one_letter_code
_entity_poly.pdbx_strand_id
1 'polypeptide(L)'
;MKKNILFVITLLLIIPFSIEAQVPRLVHYQGTLNNSDDTAFTGTTDLEFSIFSSLKSEKPLWSEVHKNVTISDGNYEVFLGSQNPLNLSYYEYFLEVKAENVNSNNSRTMIVGSGYNFRLKFLFAAYTVVWVAISIYLFSISRRQKKLIADLETLAKVK
;
A
#
# COMPACT_ATOMS: atom_id res chain seq x y z
N MET A 1 8.88 -26.94 -33.49
CA MET A 1 9.40 -26.81 -32.10
C MET A 1 9.74 -25.37 -31.71
N LYS A 2 10.63 -24.64 -32.42
CA LYS A 2 10.97 -23.22 -32.10
C LYS A 2 9.76 -22.26 -32.08
N LYS A 3 8.75 -22.49 -32.94
CA LYS A 3 7.54 -21.66 -33.05
C LYS A 3 6.60 -21.81 -31.84
N ASN A 4 6.53 -23.00 -31.25
CA ASN A 4 5.73 -23.29 -30.06
C ASN A 4 6.41 -22.70 -28.80
N ILE A 5 7.75 -22.74 -28.74
CA ILE A 5 8.53 -22.10 -27.67
C ILE A 5 8.34 -20.58 -27.69
N LEU A 6 8.39 -19.94 -28.86
CA LEU A 6 8.16 -18.50 -28.99
C LEU A 6 6.73 -18.10 -28.57
N PHE A 7 5.74 -18.95 -28.87
CA PHE A 7 4.35 -18.74 -28.46
C PHE A 7 4.17 -18.84 -26.95
N VAL A 8 4.80 -19.83 -26.30
CA VAL A 8 4.76 -20.00 -24.83
C VAL A 8 5.45 -18.83 -24.11
N ILE A 9 6.59 -18.35 -24.61
CA ILE A 9 7.28 -17.17 -24.05
C ILE A 9 6.41 -15.92 -24.18
N THR A 10 5.76 -15.73 -25.33
CA THR A 10 4.86 -14.58 -25.54
C THR A 10 3.64 -14.66 -24.62
N LEU A 11 3.08 -15.84 -24.41
CA LEU A 11 1.94 -16.06 -23.50
C LEU A 11 2.32 -15.78 -22.04
N LEU A 12 3.53 -16.16 -21.63
CA LEU A 12 4.05 -15.95 -20.27
C LEU A 12 4.31 -14.45 -19.97
N LEU A 13 4.67 -13.66 -20.99
CA LEU A 13 4.91 -12.22 -20.90
C LEU A 13 3.63 -11.37 -20.78
N ILE A 14 2.46 -11.93 -21.09
CA ILE A 14 1.17 -11.21 -21.03
C ILE A 14 0.52 -11.36 -19.64
N ILE A 15 1.04 -12.23 -18.78
CA ILE A 15 0.50 -12.38 -17.42
C ILE A 15 0.83 -11.10 -16.64
N PRO A 16 -0.16 -10.26 -16.27
CA PRO A 16 0.10 -9.08 -15.48
C PRO A 16 0.53 -9.54 -14.09
N PHE A 17 1.81 -9.36 -13.78
CA PHE A 17 2.34 -9.60 -12.44
C PHE A 17 2.02 -8.37 -11.59
N SER A 18 0.84 -8.36 -10.96
CA SER A 18 0.47 -7.33 -10.00
C SER A 18 1.23 -7.58 -8.69
N ILE A 19 2.48 -7.13 -8.63
CA ILE A 19 3.18 -7.00 -7.34
C ILE A 19 2.59 -5.78 -6.66
N GLU A 20 1.59 -6.00 -5.80
CA GLU A 20 1.19 -4.97 -4.84
C GLU A 20 2.29 -4.89 -3.77
N ALA A 21 3.32 -4.07 -4.03
CA ALA A 21 4.20 -3.61 -2.95
C ALA A 21 3.39 -2.64 -2.08
N GLN A 22 2.59 -3.20 -1.16
CA GLN A 22 1.89 -2.42 -0.16
C GLN A 22 2.93 -1.94 0.83
N VAL A 23 3.50 -0.75 0.57
CA VAL A 23 4.34 -0.06 1.55
C VAL A 23 3.47 0.13 2.80
N PRO A 24 3.84 -0.45 3.95
CA PRO A 24 3.07 -0.30 5.17
C PRO A 24 2.91 1.19 5.47
N ARG A 25 1.68 1.64 5.62
CA ARG A 25 1.38 3.01 6.03
C ARG A 25 1.58 3.08 7.53
N LEU A 26 2.72 3.62 7.95
CA LEU A 26 2.97 3.94 9.34
C LEU A 26 2.45 5.34 9.62
N VAL A 27 1.63 5.47 10.67
CA VAL A 27 1.15 6.76 11.16
C VAL A 27 1.81 7.01 12.49
N HIS A 28 2.61 8.08 12.56
CA HIS A 28 3.17 8.57 13.81
C HIS A 28 2.03 9.16 14.65
N TYR A 29 1.90 8.69 15.88
CA TYR A 29 0.89 9.16 16.82
C TYR A 29 1.53 9.48 18.17
N GLN A 30 1.24 10.68 18.68
CA GLN A 30 1.68 11.14 19.98
C GLN A 30 0.45 11.46 20.83
N GLY A 31 0.49 11.04 22.09
CA GLY A 31 -0.56 11.32 23.05
C GLY A 31 -0.01 11.59 24.44
N THR A 32 -0.91 11.97 25.34
CA THR A 32 -0.63 12.14 26.76
C THR A 32 -1.48 11.18 27.58
N LEU A 33 -0.88 10.59 28.61
CA LEU A 33 -1.53 9.73 29.59
C LEU A 33 -1.31 10.33 30.98
N ASN A 34 -2.42 10.57 31.69
CA ASN A 34 -2.40 11.05 33.07
C ASN A 34 -2.93 9.96 34.00
N ASN A 35 -2.50 9.99 35.25
CA ASN A 35 -3.05 9.19 36.34
C ASN A 35 -4.45 9.65 36.73
N SER A 36 -5.14 8.87 37.57
CA SER A 36 -6.42 9.25 38.19
C SER A 36 -6.38 10.59 38.93
N ASP A 37 -5.19 10.99 39.37
CA ASP A 37 -4.96 12.19 40.18
C ASP A 37 -4.51 13.39 39.32
N ASP A 38 -4.74 13.34 37.99
CA ASP A 38 -4.32 14.34 37.00
C ASP A 38 -2.80 14.60 36.91
N THR A 39 -1.99 13.75 37.53
CA THR A 39 -0.52 13.78 37.39
C THR A 39 -0.07 13.04 36.14
N ALA A 40 1.02 13.50 35.53
CA ALA A 40 1.60 12.87 34.36
C ALA A 40 2.04 11.42 34.67
N PHE A 41 1.55 10.44 33.92
CA PHE A 41 1.97 9.04 34.10
C PHE A 41 3.40 8.85 33.59
N THR A 42 4.24 8.20 34.38
CA THR A 42 5.60 7.82 33.97
C THR A 42 5.82 6.35 34.24
N GLY A 43 6.22 5.61 33.21
CA GLY A 43 6.41 4.16 33.28
C GLY A 43 6.14 3.48 31.96
N THR A 44 6.04 2.15 31.98
CA THR A 44 5.69 1.34 30.82
C THR A 44 4.30 0.78 30.97
N THR A 45 3.47 0.85 29.92
CA THR A 45 2.13 0.25 29.92
C THR A 45 1.76 -0.24 28.52
N ASP A 46 0.78 -1.14 28.47
CA ASP A 46 0.23 -1.61 27.21
C ASP A 46 -0.88 -0.65 26.75
N LEU A 47 -0.81 -0.26 25.47
CA LEU A 47 -1.76 0.66 24.84
C LEU A 47 -2.47 -0.05 23.69
N GLU A 48 -3.79 -0.12 23.75
CA GLU A 48 -4.64 -0.55 22.66
C GLU A 48 -5.19 0.66 21.89
N PHE A 49 -4.98 0.64 20.58
CA PHE A 49 -5.48 1.66 19.67
C PHE A 49 -6.57 1.05 18.80
N SER A 50 -7.73 1.69 18.77
CA SER A 50 -8.87 1.25 17.96
C SER A 50 -9.40 2.40 17.11
N ILE A 51 -9.64 2.14 15.82
CA ILE A 51 -10.16 3.13 14.87
C ILE A 51 -11.59 2.79 14.48
N PHE A 52 -12.47 3.79 14.51
CA PHE A 52 -13.90 3.69 14.21
C PHE A 52 -14.30 4.61 13.05
N SER A 53 -15.39 4.25 12.36
CA SER A 53 -15.99 5.08 11.31
C SER A 53 -16.78 6.27 11.83
N SER A 54 -17.27 6.21 13.07
CA SER A 54 -18.05 7.28 13.70
C SER A 54 -18.00 7.19 15.22
N LEU A 55 -18.38 8.28 15.90
CA LEU A 55 -18.53 8.32 17.37
C LEU A 55 -19.48 7.24 17.92
N LYS A 56 -20.49 6.82 17.15
CA LYS A 56 -21.50 5.85 17.57
C LYS A 56 -21.21 4.41 17.11
N SER A 57 -20.12 4.18 16.37
CA SER A 57 -19.80 2.83 15.91
C SER A 57 -19.40 1.94 17.07
N GLU A 58 -20.01 0.76 17.19
CA GLU A 58 -19.66 -0.23 18.22
C GLU A 58 -18.49 -1.11 17.79
N LYS A 59 -18.33 -1.34 16.48
CA LYS A 59 -17.27 -2.17 15.94
C LYS A 59 -16.09 -1.32 15.44
N PRO A 60 -14.85 -1.64 15.86
CA PRO A 60 -13.66 -1.00 15.29
C PRO A 60 -13.44 -1.50 13.86
N LEU A 61 -13.04 -0.58 12.97
CA LEU A 61 -12.54 -0.90 11.64
C LEU A 61 -11.14 -1.51 11.70
N TRP A 62 -10.38 -1.13 12.72
CA TRP A 62 -9.00 -1.53 12.92
C TRP A 62 -8.64 -1.45 14.40
N SER A 63 -7.82 -2.38 14.88
CA SER A 63 -7.22 -2.35 16.22
C SER A 63 -5.78 -2.83 16.17
N GLU A 64 -4.93 -2.25 17.01
CA GLU A 64 -3.54 -2.65 17.25
C GLU A 64 -3.21 -2.50 18.74
N VAL A 65 -2.51 -3.48 19.30
CA VAL A 65 -2.06 -3.47 20.69
C VAL A 65 -0.55 -3.28 20.72
N HIS A 66 -0.08 -2.19 21.32
CA HIS A 66 1.33 -1.94 21.56
C HIS A 66 1.69 -2.31 22.99
N LYS A 67 2.60 -3.27 23.14
CA LYS A 67 3.05 -3.74 24.44
C LYS A 67 4.28 -2.97 24.93
N ASN A 68 4.35 -2.76 26.24
CA ASN A 68 5.48 -2.09 26.91
C ASN A 68 5.82 -0.72 26.32
N VAL A 69 4.81 0.11 26.03
CA VAL A 69 5.04 1.49 25.56
C VAL A 69 5.62 2.30 26.70
N THR A 70 6.78 2.91 26.46
CA THR A 70 7.43 3.78 27.44
C THR A 70 6.78 5.15 27.42
N ILE A 71 6.35 5.61 28.59
CA ILE A 71 5.70 6.90 28.80
C ILE A 71 6.59 7.72 29.74
N SER A 72 6.95 8.91 29.31
CA SER A 72 7.80 9.85 30.06
C SER A 72 7.06 11.16 30.21
N ASP A 73 6.91 11.64 31.43
CA ASP A 73 6.16 12.87 31.74
C ASP A 73 4.76 12.90 31.11
N GLY A 74 4.09 11.73 31.09
CA GLY A 74 2.76 11.56 30.50
C GLY A 74 2.78 11.45 28.98
N ASN A 75 3.87 11.79 28.30
CA ASN A 75 3.94 11.72 26.84
C ASN A 75 4.36 10.32 26.36
N TYR A 76 3.69 9.85 25.31
CA TYR A 76 4.07 8.64 24.59
C TYR A 76 4.00 8.84 23.08
N GLU A 77 4.76 8.04 22.37
CA GLU A 77 4.85 8.03 20.92
C GLU A 77 4.75 6.60 20.41
N VAL A 78 3.92 6.38 19.39
CA VAL A 78 3.77 5.09 18.73
C VAL A 78 3.65 5.24 17.22
N PHE A 79 4.03 4.19 16.50
CA PHE A 79 3.80 4.07 15.07
C PHE A 79 2.65 3.11 14.81
N LEU A 80 1.47 3.66 14.54
CA LEU A 80 0.29 2.86 14.18
C LEU A 80 0.50 2.24 12.80
N GLY A 81 0.05 0.99 12.60
CA GLY A 81 0.26 0.26 11.36
C GLY A 81 1.50 -0.62 11.35
N SER A 82 2.24 -0.68 12.47
CA SER A 82 3.50 -1.42 12.59
C SER A 82 3.28 -2.93 12.74
N GLN A 83 2.27 -3.32 13.52
CA GLN A 83 1.90 -4.72 13.72
C GLN A 83 0.70 -5.10 12.85
N ASN A 84 -0.24 -4.18 12.65
CA ASN A 84 -1.42 -4.42 11.82
C ASN A 84 -1.53 -3.33 10.73
N PRO A 85 -1.20 -3.63 9.46
CA PRO A 85 -1.17 -2.62 8.40
C PRO A 85 -2.46 -1.80 8.29
N LEU A 86 -2.34 -0.47 8.36
CA LEU A 86 -3.46 0.45 8.22
C LEU A 86 -3.90 0.55 6.75
N ASN A 87 -4.98 -0.15 6.41
CA ASN A 87 -5.63 -0.06 5.10
C ASN A 87 -6.93 0.75 5.18
N LEU A 88 -6.83 1.97 5.69
CA LEU A 88 -7.96 2.88 5.79
C LEU A 88 -8.07 3.77 4.55
N SER A 89 -9.31 4.05 4.16
CA SER A 89 -9.64 4.93 3.03
C SER A 89 -9.61 6.40 3.45
N TYR A 90 -9.75 7.33 2.51
CA TYR A 90 -9.79 8.77 2.85
C TYR A 90 -11.13 9.16 3.47
N TYR A 91 -11.22 9.08 4.81
CA TYR A 91 -12.36 9.56 5.57
C TYR A 91 -11.92 10.12 6.93
N GLU A 92 -12.84 10.87 7.55
CA GLU A 92 -12.77 11.22 8.96
C GLU A 92 -12.95 9.96 9.79
N TYR A 93 -11.97 9.65 10.64
CA TYR A 93 -12.04 8.51 11.54
C TYR A 93 -11.93 8.94 12.99
N PHE A 94 -12.31 8.04 13.88
CA PHE A 94 -12.28 8.27 15.32
C PHE A 94 -11.33 7.27 15.95
N LEU A 95 -10.28 7.78 16.59
CA LEU A 95 -9.30 6.97 17.32
C LEU A 95 -9.68 6.91 18.79
N GLU A 96 -9.73 5.70 19.31
CA GLU A 96 -9.85 5.40 20.73
C GLU A 96 -8.53 4.82 21.21
N VAL A 97 -8.04 5.31 22.35
CA VAL A 97 -6.84 4.78 23.01
C VAL A 97 -7.26 4.26 24.37
N LYS A 98 -6.94 2.99 24.64
CA LYS A 98 -7.18 2.33 25.92
C LYS A 98 -5.86 1.91 26.52
N ALA A 99 -5.63 2.28 27.77
CA ALA A 99 -4.52 1.79 28.56
C ALA A 99 -5.06 0.73 29.53
N GLU A 100 -4.35 -0.39 29.71
CA GLU A 100 -4.82 -1.50 30.55
C GLU A 100 -5.02 -1.08 32.02
N ASN A 101 -4.25 -0.10 32.51
CA ASN A 101 -4.24 0.31 33.92
C ASN A 101 -4.83 1.70 34.21
N VAL A 102 -5.44 2.37 33.22
CA VAL A 102 -6.02 3.70 33.42
C VAL A 102 -7.46 3.66 32.93
N ASN A 103 -8.38 4.25 33.72
CA ASN A 103 -9.72 4.55 33.25
C ASN A 103 -9.62 5.56 32.09
N SER A 104 -9.36 5.07 30.88
CA SER A 104 -9.48 5.90 29.69
C SER A 104 -10.96 6.19 29.57
N ASN A 105 -11.37 7.38 30.00
CA ASN A 105 -12.66 7.95 29.68
C ASN A 105 -12.79 7.79 28.16
N ASN A 106 -13.69 6.93 27.65
CA ASN A 106 -13.75 6.39 26.28
C ASN A 106 -13.92 7.49 25.22
N SER A 107 -12.98 8.41 25.17
CA SER A 107 -13.00 9.67 24.47
C SER A 107 -12.33 9.41 23.14
N ARG A 108 -13.16 9.40 22.11
CA ARG A 108 -12.70 9.16 20.76
C ARG A 108 -12.26 10.47 20.16
N THR A 109 -10.99 10.54 19.80
CA THR A 109 -10.42 11.72 19.16
C THR A 109 -10.58 11.59 17.65
N MET A 110 -11.07 12.65 17.00
CA MET A 110 -11.14 12.68 15.54
C MET A 110 -9.73 12.72 14.97
N ILE A 111 -9.43 11.79 14.06
CA ILE A 111 -8.20 11.75 13.28
C ILE A 111 -8.55 11.91 11.80
N VAL A 112 -7.80 12.77 11.12
CA VAL A 112 -7.94 12.98 9.67
C VAL A 112 -6.68 12.45 9.02
N GLY A 113 -6.83 11.46 8.13
CA GLY A 113 -5.68 10.92 7.39
C GLY A 113 -5.09 11.96 6.45
N SER A 114 -3.76 12.10 6.43
CA SER A 114 -3.07 13.00 5.51
C SER A 114 -3.38 12.63 4.06
N GLY A 115 -3.94 13.58 3.32
CA GLY A 115 -4.50 13.56 1.96
C GLY A 115 -3.73 12.96 0.77
N TYR A 116 -2.74 12.06 0.88
CA TYR A 116 -2.08 11.51 -0.31
C TYR A 116 -1.85 9.99 -0.25
N ASN A 117 -2.34 9.23 -1.25
CA ASN A 117 -1.69 8.06 -1.89
C ASN A 117 -2.60 7.26 -2.86
N PHE A 118 -3.52 7.89 -3.60
CA PHE A 118 -4.34 7.17 -4.60
C PHE A 118 -3.71 7.05 -6.00
N ARG A 119 -2.51 7.61 -6.25
CA ARG A 119 -2.02 7.79 -7.64
C ARG A 119 -0.88 6.89 -8.10
N LEU A 120 -0.30 6.05 -7.25
CA LEU A 120 0.80 5.17 -7.69
C LEU A 120 0.33 3.93 -8.46
N LYS A 121 -0.88 3.40 -8.17
CA LYS A 121 -1.42 2.22 -8.88
C LYS A 121 -1.61 2.47 -10.38
N PHE A 122 -1.96 3.70 -10.77
CA PHE A 122 -2.14 4.06 -12.19
C PHE A 122 -0.82 4.20 -12.95
N LEU A 123 0.26 4.60 -12.29
CA LEU A 123 1.58 4.76 -12.92
C LEU A 123 2.16 3.42 -13.40
N PHE A 124 2.00 2.36 -12.61
CA PHE A 124 2.49 1.02 -13.00
C PHE A 124 1.66 0.40 -14.13
N ALA A 125 0.34 0.56 -14.11
CA ALA A 125 -0.52 0.07 -15.19
C ALA A 125 -0.28 0.80 -16.52
N ALA A 126 -0.08 2.12 -16.48
CA ALA A 126 0.26 2.89 -17.68
C ALA A 126 1.63 2.47 -18.26
N TYR A 127 2.62 2.23 -17.39
CA TYR A 127 3.96 1.81 -17.80
C TYR A 127 3.94 0.48 -18.57
N THR A 128 3.23 -0.53 -18.08
CA THR A 128 3.19 -1.85 -18.74
C THR A 128 2.48 -1.79 -20.09
N VAL A 129 1.38 -1.04 -20.20
CA VAL A 129 0.65 -0.85 -21.47
C VAL A 129 1.53 -0.20 -22.53
N VAL A 130 2.30 0.83 -22.16
CA VAL A 130 3.24 1.51 -23.08
C VAL A 130 4.32 0.55 -23.58
N TRP A 131 4.94 -0.23 -22.69
CA TRP A 131 5.98 -1.19 -23.09
C TRP A 131 5.46 -2.32 -23.96
N VAL A 132 4.24 -2.82 -23.69
CA VAL A 132 3.59 -3.83 -24.54
C VAL A 132 3.30 -3.27 -25.93
N ALA A 133 2.79 -2.05 -26.03
CA ALA A 133 2.53 -1.39 -27.32
C ALA A 133 3.82 -1.20 -28.13
N ILE A 134 4.90 -0.75 -27.48
CA ILE A 134 6.23 -0.61 -28.10
C ILE A 134 6.74 -1.98 -28.60
N SER A 135 6.61 -3.03 -27.79
CA SER A 135 7.06 -4.37 -28.15
C SER A 135 6.31 -4.92 -29.37
N ILE A 136 4.98 -4.76 -29.42
CA ILE A 136 4.15 -5.17 -30.56
C ILE A 136 4.56 -4.39 -31.83
N TYR A 137 4.81 -3.09 -31.70
CA TYR A 137 5.22 -2.24 -32.81
C TYR A 137 6.58 -2.67 -33.39
N LEU A 138 7.59 -2.89 -32.54
CA LEU A 138 8.91 -3.37 -32.95
C LEU A 138 8.84 -4.75 -33.62
N PHE A 139 7.99 -5.64 -33.10
CA PHE A 139 7.79 -6.96 -33.69
C PHE A 139 7.11 -6.90 -35.06
N SER A 140 6.14 -6.00 -35.24
CA SER A 140 5.52 -5.72 -36.54
C SER A 140 6.55 -5.24 -37.57
N ILE A 141 7.44 -4.31 -37.17
CA ILE A 141 8.53 -3.84 -38.03
C ILE A 141 9.48 -4.98 -38.41
N SER A 142 9.90 -5.80 -37.44
CA SER A 142 10.80 -6.93 -37.70
C SER A 142 10.24 -7.90 -38.73
N ARG A 143 8.93 -8.20 -38.67
CA ARG A 143 8.27 -9.05 -39.67
C ARG A 143 8.23 -8.41 -41.05
N ARG A 144 7.92 -7.11 -41.13
CA ARG A 144 7.89 -6.36 -42.40
C ARG A 144 9.27 -6.31 -43.06
N GLN A 145 10.32 -6.05 -42.28
CA GLN A 145 11.70 -6.05 -42.74
C GLN A 145 12.10 -7.40 -43.33
N LYS A 146 11.80 -8.51 -42.65
CA LYS A 146 12.09 -9.87 -43.17
C LYS A 146 11.37 -10.17 -44.49
N LYS A 147 10.11 -9.73 -44.60
CA LYS A 147 9.33 -9.91 -45.85
C LYS A 147 9.95 -9.13 -47.00
N LEU A 148 10.28 -7.86 -46.78
CA LEU A 148 10.91 -7.01 -47.79
C LEU A 148 12.25 -7.56 -48.26
N ILE A 149 13.08 -8.06 -47.35
CA ILE A 149 14.36 -8.69 -47.70
C ILE A 149 14.14 -9.94 -48.57
N ALA A 150 13.19 -10.80 -48.21
CA ALA A 150 12.86 -11.98 -49.01
C ALA A 150 12.33 -11.61 -50.40
N ASP A 151 11.44 -10.61 -50.49
CA ASP A 151 10.92 -10.11 -51.77
C ASP A 151 12.06 -9.56 -52.64
N LEU A 152 13.01 -8.79 -52.06
CA LEU A 152 14.19 -8.28 -52.77
C LEU A 152 15.13 -9.40 -53.25
N GLU A 153 15.38 -10.42 -52.44
CA GLU A 153 16.20 -11.58 -52.83
C GLU A 153 15.57 -12.36 -53.98
N THR A 154 14.25 -12.50 -54.01
CA THR A 154 13.56 -13.16 -55.13
C THR A 154 13.65 -12.34 -56.42
N LEU A 155 13.42 -11.03 -56.34
CA LEU A 155 13.55 -10.13 -57.49
C LEU A 155 14.98 -10.09 -58.04
N ALA A 156 15.98 -10.15 -57.17
CA ALA A 156 17.39 -10.20 -57.57
C ALA A 156 17.78 -11.50 -58.28
N LYS A 157 17.09 -12.62 -58.01
CA LYS A 157 17.33 -13.93 -58.67
C LYS A 157 16.59 -14.09 -59.99
N VAL A 158 15.55 -13.28 -60.23
CA VAL A 158 14.73 -13.32 -61.46
C VAL A 158 15.35 -12.48 -62.59
N LYS A 159 16.33 -11.62 -62.27
CA LYS A 159 17.10 -10.83 -63.22
C LYS A 159 18.41 -11.53 -63.58
#